data_AF-A0A969T6X1-F1
#
_entry.id   AF-A0A969T6X1-F1
#
_cell.length_a   1.000
_cell.length_b   1.000
_cell.length_c   1.000
_cell.angle_alpha   90.00
_cell.angle_beta   90.00
_cell.angle_gamma   90.00
#
_symmetry.space_group_name_H-M   'P 1'
#
loop_
_entity.id
_entity.type
_entity.pdbx_description
1 polymer ?
#
loop_
_entity_poly.entity_id
_entity_poly.type
_entity_poly.pdbx_seq_one_letter_code
_entity_poly.pdbx_strand_id
1 'polypeptide(L)'
;MKKLVVLTILMVLFLPLTAQNGFVIDHTTADIHEIPQNWIDSAKAKLKIRYFRRSHGSHIDVGGMAALRRFSSEYAEKYDYNATGSGGALFLSTIWHSLDFENETWVQLTREYLDDAANAEINVVMWAWSSNFYLKDVDQYLIDMEALIADYGPNGSKILNGERNVPVTFIFHTACGQKSLSRNELVFLGNQKIRQHCQENDRILFDFNDIENYNPDGEYFGDGNADGS
;
A
#
# COMPACT_ATOMS: atom_id res chain seq x y z
N MET A 1 -2.43 -48.36 47.99
CA MET A 1 -3.29 -47.58 47.08
C MET A 1 -2.45 -46.46 46.48
N LYS A 2 -1.92 -46.63 45.26
CA LYS A 2 -1.10 -45.62 44.57
C LYS A 2 -2.05 -44.65 43.87
N LYS A 3 -2.01 -43.36 44.24
CA LYS A 3 -2.83 -42.32 43.61
C LYS A 3 -2.28 -42.02 42.22
N LEU A 4 -3.09 -42.24 41.19
CA LEU A 4 -2.81 -41.86 39.81
C LEU A 4 -3.11 -40.35 39.68
N VAL A 5 -2.08 -39.54 39.50
CA VAL A 5 -2.23 -38.13 39.13
C VAL A 5 -2.34 -38.09 37.61
N VAL A 6 -3.54 -37.82 37.10
CA VAL A 6 -3.77 -37.57 35.68
C VAL A 6 -3.40 -36.11 35.42
N LEU A 7 -2.26 -35.90 34.75
CA LEU A 7 -1.82 -34.59 34.29
C LEU A 7 -2.53 -34.29 32.97
N THR A 8 -3.53 -33.41 33.00
CA THR A 8 -4.20 -32.92 31.79
C THR A 8 -3.26 -31.96 31.06
N ILE A 9 -2.66 -32.41 29.96
CA ILE A 9 -1.87 -31.55 29.06
C ILE A 9 -2.87 -30.70 28.27
N LEU A 10 -2.95 -29.41 28.59
CA LEU A 10 -3.68 -28.43 27.80
C LEU A 10 -2.86 -28.14 26.54
N MET A 11 -3.19 -28.80 25.43
CA MET A 11 -2.58 -28.55 24.13
C MET A 11 -3.18 -27.25 23.57
N VAL A 12 -2.51 -26.12 23.82
CA VAL A 12 -2.81 -24.85 23.14
C VAL A 12 -2.41 -25.03 21.68
N LEU A 13 -3.40 -25.24 20.82
CA LEU A 13 -3.25 -25.16 19.36
C LEU A 13 -2.87 -23.72 19.01
N PHE A 14 -1.58 -23.46 18.84
CA PHE A 14 -1.12 -22.30 18.07
C PHE A 14 -1.51 -22.57 16.61
N LEU A 15 -2.67 -22.05 16.21
CA LEU A 15 -2.95 -21.86 14.79
C LEU A 15 -1.83 -20.96 14.24
N PRO A 16 -1.14 -21.36 13.16
CA PRO A 16 -0.21 -20.44 12.51
C PRO A 16 -1.03 -19.23 12.06
N LEU A 17 -0.79 -18.09 12.69
CA LEU A 17 -1.22 -16.81 12.15
C LEU A 17 -0.57 -16.74 10.77
N THR A 18 -1.35 -16.82 9.69
CA THR A 18 -0.84 -16.45 8.37
C THR A 18 -0.60 -14.95 8.41
N ALA A 19 0.58 -14.55 8.87
CA ALA A 19 1.07 -13.21 8.73
C ALA A 19 1.15 -12.92 7.23
N GLN A 20 0.69 -11.76 6.83
CA GLN A 20 0.99 -11.22 5.52
C GLN A 20 2.52 -11.07 5.47
N ASN A 21 3.19 -11.72 4.51
CA ASN A 21 4.62 -11.50 4.32
C ASN A 21 4.81 -10.07 3.79
N GLY A 22 5.41 -9.21 4.61
CA GLY A 22 5.80 -7.87 4.21
C GLY A 22 6.89 -7.90 3.15
N PHE A 23 6.91 -6.85 2.33
CA PHE A 23 7.98 -6.57 1.39
C PHE A 23 7.97 -5.09 1.02
N VAL A 24 9.10 -4.60 0.53
CA VAL A 24 9.27 -3.21 0.10
C VAL A 24 9.36 -3.18 -1.41
N ILE A 25 8.65 -2.24 -2.03
CA ILE A 25 8.82 -1.83 -3.42
C ILE A 25 9.51 -0.48 -3.41
N ASP A 26 10.77 -0.45 -3.84
CA ASP A 26 11.65 0.71 -3.89
C ASP A 26 12.41 0.77 -5.23
N HIS A 27 13.38 1.68 -5.38
CA HIS A 27 14.15 1.84 -6.62
C HIS A 27 14.89 0.57 -7.05
N THR A 28 15.25 -0.33 -6.11
CA THR A 28 15.96 -1.58 -6.40
C THR A 28 15.06 -2.65 -7.03
N THR A 29 13.74 -2.43 -7.00
CA THR A 29 12.72 -3.33 -7.56
C THR A 29 11.95 -2.72 -8.73
N ALA A 30 12.43 -1.59 -9.26
CA ALA A 30 11.71 -0.79 -10.25
C ALA A 30 11.93 -1.22 -11.71
N ASP A 31 12.77 -2.22 -11.99
CA ASP A 31 12.93 -2.73 -13.36
C ASP A 31 11.71 -3.53 -13.81
N ILE A 32 10.90 -2.88 -14.64
CA ILE A 32 9.66 -3.44 -15.19
C ILE A 32 9.91 -4.60 -16.17
N HIS A 33 11.13 -4.74 -16.71
CA HIS A 33 11.49 -5.85 -17.59
C HIS A 33 11.71 -7.15 -16.82
N GLU A 34 11.99 -7.06 -15.52
CA GLU A 34 12.15 -8.22 -14.65
C GLU A 34 10.82 -8.81 -14.21
N ILE A 35 9.69 -8.10 -14.39
CA ILE A 35 8.35 -8.57 -13.96
C ILE A 35 7.86 -9.70 -14.88
N PRO A 36 7.80 -10.96 -14.38
CA PRO A 36 7.29 -12.10 -15.13
C PRO A 36 5.84 -11.92 -15.60
N GLN A 37 5.53 -12.35 -16.83
CA GLN A 37 4.19 -12.19 -17.40
C GLN A 37 3.09 -12.85 -16.56
N ASN A 38 3.37 -14.00 -15.94
CA ASN A 38 2.42 -14.69 -15.07
C ASN A 38 2.03 -13.87 -13.83
N TRP A 39 2.90 -12.97 -13.36
CA TRP A 39 2.57 -12.06 -12.26
C TRP A 39 1.71 -10.89 -12.72
N ILE A 40 1.91 -10.39 -13.95
CA ILE A 40 1.00 -9.41 -14.58
C ILE A 40 -0.40 -10.02 -14.76
N ASP A 41 -0.47 -11.24 -15.31
CA ASP A 41 -1.74 -11.94 -15.53
C ASP A 41 -2.44 -12.24 -14.20
N SER A 42 -1.69 -12.69 -13.18
CA SER A 42 -2.24 -12.91 -11.84
C SER A 42 -2.73 -11.61 -11.20
N ALA A 43 -2.03 -10.49 -11.40
CA ALA A 43 -2.46 -9.19 -10.89
C ALA A 43 -3.79 -8.77 -11.52
N LYS A 44 -3.90 -8.84 -12.86
CA LYS A 44 -5.14 -8.55 -13.60
C LYS A 44 -6.31 -9.44 -13.17
N ALA A 45 -6.04 -10.73 -12.92
CA ALA A 45 -7.07 -11.69 -12.54
C ALA A 45 -7.54 -11.57 -11.09
N LYS A 46 -6.67 -11.18 -10.16
CA LYS A 46 -6.95 -11.27 -8.71
C LYS A 46 -7.08 -9.94 -8.01
N LEU A 47 -6.38 -8.90 -8.45
CA LEU A 47 -6.34 -7.65 -7.69
C LEU A 47 -7.52 -6.75 -8.05
N LYS A 48 -8.18 -6.26 -7.00
CA LYS A 48 -9.24 -5.25 -7.05
C LYS A 48 -8.80 -4.10 -6.15
N ILE A 49 -8.10 -3.14 -6.76
CA ILE A 49 -7.38 -2.09 -6.04
C ILE A 49 -8.24 -0.84 -5.91
N ARG A 50 -8.35 -0.34 -4.68
CA ARG A 50 -8.81 1.02 -4.39
C ARG A 50 -7.62 1.89 -4.02
N TYR A 51 -7.41 2.97 -4.77
CA TYR A 51 -6.30 3.90 -4.56
C TYR A 51 -6.79 5.33 -4.28
N PHE A 52 -6.56 5.81 -3.06
CA PHE A 52 -6.89 7.17 -2.66
C PHE A 52 -5.67 8.05 -2.86
N ARG A 53 -5.76 8.99 -3.81
CA ARG A 53 -4.64 9.85 -4.18
C ARG A 53 -5.06 11.22 -4.70
N ARG A 54 -4.23 12.23 -4.45
CA ARG A 54 -4.27 13.55 -5.10
C ARG A 54 -3.07 13.71 -6.07
N SER A 55 -2.59 14.94 -6.26
CA SER A 55 -1.59 15.30 -7.27
C SER A 55 -0.31 14.46 -7.21
N HIS A 56 0.37 14.38 -6.06
CA HIS A 56 1.64 13.62 -5.98
C HIS A 56 1.42 12.12 -6.16
N GLY A 57 0.40 11.55 -5.52
CA GLY A 57 0.06 10.14 -5.76
C GLY A 57 -0.38 9.84 -7.21
N SER A 58 -0.84 10.85 -7.97
CA SER A 58 -1.20 10.65 -9.38
C SER A 58 0.00 10.35 -10.28
N HIS A 59 1.23 10.56 -9.79
CA HIS A 59 2.43 10.13 -10.47
C HIS A 59 2.45 8.61 -10.70
N ILE A 60 1.75 7.81 -9.89
CA ILE A 60 1.69 6.35 -10.07
C ILE A 60 0.77 5.98 -11.26
N ASP A 61 -0.49 6.41 -11.24
CA ASP A 61 -1.47 5.99 -12.24
C ASP A 61 -1.48 6.88 -13.48
N VAL A 62 -1.52 8.21 -13.33
CA VAL A 62 -1.59 9.16 -14.46
C VAL A 62 -0.20 9.45 -15.04
N GLY A 63 0.84 9.42 -14.22
CA GLY A 63 2.24 9.53 -14.64
C GLY A 63 2.76 8.21 -15.19
N GLY A 64 3.10 7.28 -14.28
CA GLY A 64 3.79 6.02 -14.58
C GLY A 64 2.98 5.06 -15.43
N MET A 65 1.86 4.53 -14.91
CA MET A 65 1.07 3.52 -15.62
C MET A 65 0.53 4.03 -16.97
N ALA A 66 0.09 5.28 -17.05
CA ALA A 66 -0.33 5.87 -18.32
C ALA A 66 0.85 6.15 -19.27
N ALA A 67 2.06 6.44 -18.78
CA ALA A 67 3.25 6.53 -19.63
C ALA A 67 3.61 5.16 -20.23
N LEU A 68 3.58 4.10 -19.42
CA LEU A 68 3.76 2.72 -19.91
C LEU A 68 2.78 2.41 -21.04
N ARG A 69 1.49 2.68 -20.86
CA ARG A 69 0.48 2.45 -21.91
C ARG A 69 0.71 3.25 -23.19
N ARG A 70 1.35 4.42 -23.11
CA ARG A 70 1.66 5.26 -24.30
C ARG A 70 2.96 4.85 -24.99
N PHE A 71 3.79 4.03 -24.35
CA PHE A 71 5.10 3.65 -24.87
C PHE A 71 4.99 2.82 -26.15
N SER A 72 4.13 1.80 -26.16
CA SER A 72 3.86 0.96 -27.33
C SER A 72 2.50 0.27 -27.23
N SER A 73 2.01 -0.31 -28.33
CA SER A 73 0.78 -1.11 -28.32
C SER A 73 0.90 -2.35 -27.43
N GLU A 74 2.08 -2.97 -27.38
CA GLU A 74 2.37 -4.10 -26.50
C GLU A 74 2.25 -3.71 -25.02
N TYR A 75 2.82 -2.56 -24.64
CA TYR A 75 2.71 -2.06 -23.27
C TYR A 75 1.29 -1.58 -22.94
N ALA A 76 0.57 -1.02 -23.92
CA ALA A 76 -0.82 -0.65 -23.77
C ALA A 76 -1.69 -1.85 -23.37
N GLU A 77 -1.45 -3.02 -23.98
CA GLU A 77 -2.16 -4.26 -23.65
C GLU A 77 -1.63 -4.88 -22.33
N LYS A 78 -0.31 -4.97 -22.17
CA LYS A 78 0.33 -5.60 -21.02
C LYS A 78 -0.01 -4.89 -19.70
N TYR A 79 0.03 -3.56 -19.68
CA TYR A 79 -0.18 -2.73 -18.48
C TYR A 79 -1.52 -1.99 -18.48
N ASP A 80 -2.53 -2.47 -19.22
CA ASP A 80 -3.86 -1.85 -19.20
C ASP A 80 -4.51 -1.92 -17.82
N TYR A 81 -5.24 -0.86 -17.46
CA TYR A 81 -5.96 -0.74 -16.20
C TYR A 81 -7.21 0.12 -16.36
N ASN A 82 -8.27 -0.21 -15.63
CA ASN A 82 -9.47 0.61 -15.53
C ASN A 82 -10.26 0.28 -14.25
N ALA A 83 -11.24 1.11 -13.90
CA ALA A 83 -12.03 0.96 -12.66
C ALA A 83 -13.05 -0.19 -12.70
N THR A 84 -13.04 -1.05 -13.72
CA THR A 84 -13.99 -2.16 -13.89
C THR A 84 -13.31 -3.52 -14.10
N GLY A 85 -12.02 -3.53 -14.46
CA GLY A 85 -11.32 -4.74 -14.94
C GLY A 85 -11.83 -5.24 -16.30
N SER A 86 -12.65 -4.47 -17.02
CA SER A 86 -13.16 -4.86 -18.33
C SER A 86 -12.02 -5.00 -19.35
N GLY A 87 -12.20 -5.88 -20.33
CA GLY A 87 -11.19 -6.16 -21.35
C GLY A 87 -9.95 -6.93 -20.85
N GLY A 88 -10.00 -7.49 -19.63
CA GLY A 88 -8.84 -8.16 -19.03
C GLY A 88 -7.81 -7.19 -18.43
N ALA A 89 -8.18 -5.93 -18.24
CA ALA A 89 -7.34 -4.92 -17.61
C ALA A 89 -7.24 -5.12 -16.09
N LEU A 90 -6.20 -4.58 -15.47
CA LEU A 90 -6.09 -4.50 -14.01
C LEU A 90 -7.25 -3.64 -13.47
N PHE A 91 -7.96 -4.14 -12.45
CA PHE A 91 -8.91 -3.30 -11.74
C PHE A 91 -8.15 -2.32 -10.84
N LEU A 92 -8.20 -1.04 -11.22
CA LEU A 92 -7.67 0.06 -10.44
C LEU A 92 -8.71 1.19 -10.39
N SER A 93 -9.32 1.36 -9.22
CA SER A 93 -10.29 2.41 -8.96
C SER A 93 -9.64 3.50 -8.13
N THR A 94 -9.46 4.69 -8.71
CA THR A 94 -8.83 5.82 -8.04
C THR A 94 -9.84 6.85 -7.57
N ILE A 95 -9.57 7.55 -6.46
CA ILE A 95 -10.39 8.69 -6.00
C ILE A 95 -9.51 9.83 -5.47
N TRP A 96 -10.01 11.05 -5.60
CA TRP A 96 -9.31 12.29 -5.25
C TRP A 96 -9.38 12.62 -3.74
N HIS A 97 -8.67 11.82 -2.94
CA HIS A 97 -8.44 12.00 -1.50
C HIS A 97 -6.98 11.69 -1.18
N SER A 98 -6.37 12.26 -0.14
CA SER A 98 -5.02 11.92 0.31
C SER A 98 -4.90 12.00 1.83
N LEU A 99 -3.98 11.24 2.41
CA LEU A 99 -3.86 11.12 3.88
C LEU A 99 -3.72 12.49 4.58
N ASP A 100 -2.96 13.40 3.97
CA ASP A 100 -2.65 14.71 4.51
C ASP A 100 -3.78 15.75 4.38
N PHE A 101 -4.75 15.53 3.50
CA PHE A 101 -5.91 16.43 3.34
C PHE A 101 -7.12 15.95 4.13
N GLU A 102 -7.36 14.65 4.15
CA GLU A 102 -8.50 14.05 4.84
C GLU A 102 -8.17 13.86 6.35
N ASN A 103 -6.89 13.84 6.74
CA ASN A 103 -6.37 13.97 8.10
C ASN A 103 -6.98 13.00 9.13
N GLU A 104 -8.02 13.40 9.83
CA GLU A 104 -8.70 12.57 10.85
C GLU A 104 -9.83 11.72 10.25
N THR A 105 -10.21 11.99 8.99
CA THR A 105 -11.38 11.38 8.35
C THR A 105 -11.05 10.22 7.41
N TRP A 106 -9.78 10.04 7.00
CA TRP A 106 -9.42 9.02 6.00
C TRP A 106 -9.71 7.58 6.46
N VAL A 107 -9.60 7.30 7.77
CA VAL A 107 -9.95 6.00 8.37
C VAL A 107 -11.45 5.77 8.23
N GLN A 108 -12.27 6.76 8.59
CA GLN A 108 -13.72 6.67 8.46
C GLN A 108 -14.13 6.49 7.00
N LEU A 109 -13.56 7.26 6.07
CA LEU A 109 -13.81 7.12 4.63
C LEU A 109 -13.43 5.73 4.11
N THR A 110 -12.35 5.14 4.64
CA THR A 110 -11.94 3.77 4.29
C THR A 110 -12.95 2.75 4.79
N ARG A 111 -13.41 2.89 6.03
CA ARG A 111 -14.43 2.01 6.63
C ARG A 111 -15.75 2.10 5.87
N GLU A 112 -16.25 3.31 5.63
CA GLU A 112 -17.48 3.54 4.86
C GLU A 112 -17.42 2.92 3.46
N TYR A 113 -16.27 3.06 2.78
CA TYR A 113 -16.07 2.46 1.47
C TYR A 113 -16.04 0.92 1.52
N LEU A 114 -15.33 0.33 2.48
CA LEU A 114 -15.19 -1.13 2.59
C LEU A 114 -16.41 -1.83 3.19
N ASP A 115 -17.22 -1.14 3.99
CA ASP A 115 -18.46 -1.67 4.56
C ASP A 115 -19.63 -1.63 3.55
N ASP A 116 -19.52 -0.87 2.45
CA ASP A 116 -20.48 -0.93 1.35
C ASP A 116 -20.36 -2.27 0.59
N ALA A 117 -21.48 -3.00 0.52
CA ALA A 117 -21.58 -4.28 -0.18
C ALA A 117 -21.22 -4.18 -1.68
N ALA A 118 -21.38 -3.02 -2.31
CA ALA A 118 -20.94 -2.78 -3.69
C ALA A 118 -19.41 -2.89 -3.85
N ASN A 119 -18.64 -2.76 -2.77
CA ASN A 119 -17.19 -2.83 -2.74
C ASN A 119 -16.66 -4.10 -2.04
N ALA A 120 -17.51 -5.12 -1.86
CA ALA A 120 -17.16 -6.37 -1.17
C ALA A 120 -16.01 -7.15 -1.82
N GLU A 121 -15.72 -6.93 -3.11
CA GLU A 121 -14.63 -7.60 -3.84
C GLU A 121 -13.27 -6.89 -3.74
N ILE A 122 -13.22 -5.66 -3.21
CA ILE A 122 -11.95 -4.92 -3.04
C ILE A 122 -11.02 -5.70 -2.11
N ASN A 123 -9.79 -5.94 -2.54
CA ASN A 123 -8.83 -6.72 -1.75
C ASN A 123 -7.49 -6.02 -1.56
N VAL A 124 -7.31 -4.84 -2.15
CA VAL A 124 -6.16 -3.98 -1.91
C VAL A 124 -6.61 -2.55 -1.72
N VAL A 125 -6.15 -1.92 -0.66
CA VAL A 125 -6.32 -0.49 -0.41
C VAL A 125 -4.95 0.16 -0.28
N MET A 126 -4.77 1.25 -1.01
CA MET A 126 -3.60 2.11 -0.89
C MET A 126 -4.07 3.54 -0.74
N TRP A 127 -3.40 4.28 0.15
CA TRP A 127 -3.56 5.72 0.29
C TRP A 127 -2.21 6.37 0.03
N ALA A 128 -2.21 7.47 -0.71
CA ALA A 128 -1.03 8.29 -0.90
C ALA A 128 -1.09 9.57 -0.05
N TRP A 129 0.10 10.04 0.31
CA TRP A 129 0.32 11.39 0.78
C TRP A 129 0.35 12.37 -0.40
N SER A 130 0.01 13.63 -0.15
CA SER A 130 0.26 14.75 -1.06
C SER A 130 1.33 15.68 -0.48
N SER A 131 1.14 17.00 -0.55
CA SER A 131 2.18 17.99 -0.26
C SER A 131 2.33 18.38 1.21
N ASN A 132 1.42 17.98 2.10
CA ASN A 132 1.35 18.49 3.48
C ASN A 132 1.78 17.48 4.55
N PHE A 133 2.52 16.44 4.17
CA PHE A 133 3.00 15.39 5.08
C PHE A 133 3.83 15.92 6.26
N TYR A 134 4.65 16.95 6.04
CA TYR A 134 5.53 17.54 7.05
C TYR A 134 4.79 18.14 8.27
N LEU A 135 3.46 18.24 8.23
CA LEU A 135 2.61 18.72 9.34
C LEU A 135 1.87 17.57 10.05
N LYS A 136 2.14 16.32 9.69
CA LYS A 136 1.30 15.17 10.08
C LYS A 136 1.91 14.34 11.19
N ASP A 137 1.03 13.81 12.02
CA ASP A 137 1.36 12.83 13.03
C ASP A 137 1.49 11.46 12.38
N VAL A 138 2.73 11.08 12.10
CA VAL A 138 3.05 9.78 11.50
C VAL A 138 2.75 8.64 12.46
N ASP A 139 2.89 8.84 13.77
CA ASP A 139 2.63 7.78 14.75
C ASP A 139 1.13 7.44 14.78
N GLN A 140 0.26 8.47 14.70
CA GLN A 140 -1.18 8.26 14.54
C GLN A 140 -1.53 7.55 13.22
N TYR A 141 -0.90 7.92 12.10
CA TYR A 141 -1.10 7.21 10.83
C TYR A 141 -0.77 5.72 10.93
N LEU A 142 0.33 5.37 11.61
CA LEU A 142 0.71 3.97 11.80
C LEU A 142 -0.32 3.23 12.66
N ILE A 143 -0.77 3.83 13.76
CA ILE A 143 -1.85 3.28 14.61
C ILE A 143 -3.13 3.03 13.79
N ASP A 144 -3.51 3.99 12.96
CA ASP A 144 -4.73 3.94 12.16
C ASP A 144 -4.65 2.88 11.05
N MET A 145 -3.50 2.73 10.38
CA MET A 145 -3.26 1.66 9.42
C MET A 145 -3.38 0.28 10.07
N GLU A 146 -2.82 0.11 11.27
CA GLU A 146 -2.94 -1.14 12.03
C GLU A 146 -4.38 -1.41 12.48
N ALA A 147 -5.15 -0.37 12.83
CA ALA A 147 -6.57 -0.51 13.13
C ALA A 147 -7.36 -0.99 11.90
N LEU A 148 -7.09 -0.46 10.71
CA LEU A 148 -7.72 -0.92 9.47
C LEU A 148 -7.34 -2.37 9.11
N ILE A 149 -6.08 -2.77 9.34
CA ILE A 149 -5.65 -4.17 9.16
C ILE A 149 -6.36 -5.08 10.17
N ALA A 150 -6.49 -4.66 11.42
CA ALA A 150 -7.21 -5.40 12.45
C ALA A 150 -8.72 -5.50 12.17
N ASP A 151 -9.30 -4.55 11.43
CA ASP A 151 -10.69 -4.60 11.01
C ASP A 151 -10.88 -5.50 9.77
N TYR A 152 -10.10 -5.30 8.70
CA TYR A 152 -10.39 -5.87 7.37
C TYR A 152 -9.36 -6.87 6.84
N GLY A 153 -8.21 -7.05 7.49
CA GLY A 153 -7.15 -7.96 7.05
C GLY A 153 -7.56 -9.45 7.10
N PRO A 154 -6.67 -10.39 6.71
CA PRO A 154 -6.96 -11.84 6.68
C PRO A 154 -7.56 -12.43 7.97
N ASN A 155 -7.19 -11.89 9.13
CA ASN A 155 -7.72 -12.26 10.44
C ASN A 155 -8.47 -11.11 11.11
N GLY A 156 -8.93 -10.14 10.31
CA GLY A 156 -9.59 -8.95 10.79
C GLY A 156 -10.98 -9.24 11.34
N SER A 157 -11.44 -8.40 12.26
CA SER A 157 -12.73 -8.55 12.94
C SER A 157 -13.90 -8.74 11.96
N LYS A 158 -13.92 -7.96 10.86
CA LYS A 158 -14.94 -8.00 9.79
C LYS A 158 -14.91 -9.28 8.97
N ILE A 159 -13.77 -9.96 8.91
CA ILE A 159 -13.66 -11.28 8.25
C ILE A 159 -14.14 -12.37 9.19
N LEU A 160 -13.67 -12.34 10.45
CA LEU A 160 -13.97 -13.39 11.43
C LEU A 160 -15.45 -13.43 11.85
N ASN A 161 -16.13 -12.28 11.81
CA ASN A 161 -17.56 -12.20 12.13
C ASN A 161 -18.48 -12.36 10.91
N GLY A 162 -17.92 -12.53 9.70
CA GLY A 162 -18.67 -12.73 8.47
C GLY A 162 -19.31 -11.47 7.86
N GLU A 163 -18.97 -10.26 8.34
CA GLU A 163 -19.39 -9.01 7.69
C GLU A 163 -18.76 -8.85 6.30
N ARG A 164 -17.58 -9.43 6.08
CA ARG A 164 -16.87 -9.46 4.79
C ARG A 164 -16.26 -10.84 4.55
N ASN A 165 -16.24 -11.27 3.29
CA ASN A 165 -15.66 -12.56 2.88
C ASN A 165 -14.27 -12.44 2.22
N VAL A 166 -13.90 -11.23 1.80
CA VAL A 166 -12.64 -10.95 1.09
C VAL A 166 -11.76 -10.08 1.98
N PRO A 167 -10.64 -10.59 2.50
CA PRO A 167 -9.72 -9.78 3.30
C PRO A 167 -9.05 -8.70 2.44
N VAL A 168 -8.71 -7.59 3.09
CA VAL A 168 -8.07 -6.44 2.46
C VAL A 168 -6.60 -6.38 2.86
N THR A 169 -5.73 -6.30 1.86
CA THR A 169 -4.33 -5.95 2.02
C THR A 169 -4.18 -4.43 1.97
N PHE A 170 -3.61 -3.85 3.03
CA PHE A 170 -3.27 -2.43 3.07
C PHE A 170 -1.80 -2.23 2.69
N ILE A 171 -1.56 -1.29 1.77
CA ILE A 171 -0.22 -0.90 1.33
C ILE A 171 0.15 0.41 2.03
N PHE A 172 1.25 0.40 2.78
CA PHE A 172 1.85 1.61 3.34
C PHE A 172 2.57 2.37 2.23
N HIS A 173 2.63 3.69 2.35
CA HIS A 173 3.20 4.56 1.33
C HIS A 173 4.04 5.65 2.00
N THR A 174 5.26 5.90 1.53
CA THR A 174 6.09 7.05 1.98
C THR A 174 5.66 8.35 1.28
N ALA A 175 5.81 9.49 1.93
CA ALA A 175 5.41 10.77 1.34
C ALA A 175 6.46 11.36 0.41
N CYS A 176 6.02 12.17 -0.56
CA CYS A 176 6.93 12.84 -1.49
C CYS A 176 7.90 13.84 -0.80
N GLY A 177 9.09 13.97 -1.38
CA GLY A 177 10.11 14.93 -0.99
C GLY A 177 9.63 16.38 -1.11
N GLN A 178 10.32 17.29 -0.43
CA GLN A 178 9.95 18.71 -0.39
C GLN A 178 11.11 19.58 -0.85
N LYS A 179 10.81 20.60 -1.65
CA LYS A 179 11.81 21.59 -2.10
C LYS A 179 12.40 22.42 -0.95
N SER A 180 11.66 22.58 0.16
CA SER A 180 12.13 23.32 1.34
C SER A 180 12.94 22.40 2.24
N LEU A 181 14.20 22.75 2.54
CA LEU A 181 15.11 21.95 3.37
C LEU A 181 14.50 21.52 4.72
N SER A 182 13.93 22.47 5.46
CA SER A 182 13.34 22.19 6.79
C SER A 182 12.10 21.30 6.71
N ARG A 183 11.30 21.43 5.64
CA ARG A 183 10.16 20.52 5.41
C ARG A 183 10.63 19.14 4.97
N ASN A 184 11.71 19.08 4.19
CA ASN A 184 12.27 17.83 3.72
C ASN A 184 12.89 17.01 4.86
N GLU A 185 13.49 17.66 5.85
CA GLU A 185 13.98 17.00 7.07
C GLU A 185 12.83 16.33 7.85
N LEU A 186 11.70 17.02 8.01
CA LEU A 186 10.50 16.45 8.65
C LEU A 186 9.92 15.28 7.85
N VAL A 187 9.91 15.39 6.51
CA VAL A 187 9.48 14.32 5.61
C VAL A 187 10.39 13.11 5.73
N PHE A 188 11.71 13.32 5.74
CA PHE A 188 12.69 12.26 5.92
C PHE A 188 12.44 11.51 7.23
N LEU A 189 12.32 12.22 8.36
CA LEU A 189 12.07 11.59 9.66
C LEU A 189 10.74 10.81 9.67
N GLY A 190 9.69 11.36 9.08
CA GLY A 190 8.40 10.67 8.96
C GLY A 190 8.47 9.42 8.08
N ASN A 191 9.13 9.50 6.92
CA ASN A 191 9.31 8.35 6.03
C ASN A 191 10.16 7.25 6.68
N GLN A 192 11.18 7.61 7.47
CA GLN A 192 11.96 6.65 8.24
C GLN A 192 11.10 5.89 9.26
N LYS A 193 10.17 6.57 9.94
CA LYS A 193 9.21 5.90 10.84
C LYS A 193 8.33 4.90 10.09
N ILE A 194 7.81 5.27 8.91
CA ILE A 194 6.98 4.38 8.09
C ILE A 194 7.78 3.14 7.65
N ARG A 195 9.00 3.33 7.15
CA ARG A 195 9.91 2.24 6.76
C ARG A 195 10.19 1.30 7.92
N GLN A 196 10.58 1.84 9.07
CA GLN A 196 10.86 1.06 10.26
C GLN A 196 9.64 0.25 10.70
N HIS A 197 8.46 0.88 10.78
CA HIS A 197 7.23 0.19 11.14
C HIS A 197 6.92 -0.97 10.19
N CYS A 198 7.08 -0.76 8.87
CA CYS A 198 6.80 -1.81 7.90
C CYS A 198 7.78 -2.98 8.03
N GLN A 199 9.07 -2.70 8.26
CA GLN A 199 10.07 -3.72 8.48
C GLN A 199 9.83 -4.51 9.77
N GLU A 200 9.51 -3.83 10.87
CA GLU A 200 9.30 -4.45 12.19
C GLU A 200 8.02 -5.28 12.28
N ASN A 201 7.01 -4.94 11.47
CA ASN A 201 5.68 -5.56 11.52
C ASN A 201 5.36 -6.36 10.25
N ASP A 202 6.32 -6.67 9.38
CA ASP A 202 6.08 -7.40 8.13
C ASP A 202 4.93 -6.78 7.29
N ARG A 203 4.96 -5.46 7.07
CA ARG A 203 3.97 -4.76 6.22
C ARG A 203 4.48 -4.57 4.80
N ILE A 204 3.55 -4.41 3.86
CA ILE A 204 3.88 -4.07 2.47
C ILE A 204 4.05 -2.56 2.37
N LEU A 205 5.20 -2.13 1.87
CA LEU A 205 5.55 -0.73 1.66
C LEU A 205 5.77 -0.45 0.18
N PHE A 206 5.06 0.55 -0.34
CA PHE A 206 5.44 1.22 -1.57
C PHE A 206 6.24 2.48 -1.23
N ASP A 207 7.56 2.41 -1.37
CA ASP A 207 8.48 3.47 -0.97
C ASP A 207 8.63 4.51 -2.07
N PHE A 208 7.56 5.29 -2.28
CA PHE A 208 7.50 6.37 -3.25
C PHE A 208 8.65 7.37 -3.11
N ASN A 209 9.01 7.71 -1.86
CA ASN A 209 10.09 8.67 -1.59
C ASN A 209 11.47 8.14 -1.96
N ASP A 210 11.69 6.85 -1.78
CA ASP A 210 12.92 6.25 -2.27
C ASP A 210 12.94 6.32 -3.80
N ILE A 211 11.91 5.81 -4.49
CA ILE A 211 11.83 5.77 -5.95
C ILE A 211 12.02 7.16 -6.60
N GLU A 212 11.38 8.21 -6.07
CA GLU A 212 11.48 9.56 -6.67
C GLU A 212 12.86 10.20 -6.53
N ASN A 213 13.72 9.69 -5.64
CA ASN A 213 15.08 10.17 -5.45
C ASN A 213 16.08 9.50 -6.40
N TYR A 214 15.66 8.55 -7.24
CA TYR A 214 16.51 7.91 -8.22
C TYR A 214 15.99 8.11 -9.65
N ASN A 215 16.90 8.23 -10.61
CA ASN A 215 16.54 8.09 -12.02
C ASN A 215 16.43 6.60 -12.41
N PRO A 216 15.92 6.27 -13.61
CA PRO A 216 15.84 4.89 -14.08
C PRO A 216 17.18 4.15 -14.19
N ASP A 217 18.31 4.87 -14.24
CA ASP A 217 19.66 4.29 -14.26
C ASP A 217 20.21 4.03 -12.83
N GLY A 218 19.44 4.35 -11.78
CA GLY A 218 19.80 4.14 -10.38
C GLY A 218 20.70 5.23 -9.79
N GLU A 219 20.84 6.39 -10.44
CA GLU A 219 21.56 7.55 -9.89
C GLU A 219 20.70 8.29 -8.87
N TYR A 220 21.28 8.66 -7.73
CA TYR A 220 20.60 9.32 -6.61
C TYR A 220 20.62 10.86 -6.70
N PHE A 221 19.49 11.51 -6.42
CA PHE A 221 19.29 12.97 -6.50
C PHE A 221 18.65 13.58 -5.23
N GLY A 222 18.49 12.81 -4.16
CA GLY A 222 17.70 13.21 -2.98
C GLY A 222 18.37 14.17 -1.98
N ASP A 223 19.62 14.58 -2.22
CA ASP A 223 20.36 15.51 -1.34
C ASP A 223 20.12 16.99 -1.66
N GLY A 224 19.26 17.30 -2.64
CA GLY A 224 18.92 18.67 -3.03
C GLY A 224 20.00 19.40 -3.83
N ASN A 225 21.06 18.70 -4.28
CA ASN A 225 22.07 19.26 -5.18
C ASN A 225 21.77 19.03 -6.67
N ALA A 226 20.64 18.39 -6.98
CA ALA A 226 20.23 18.13 -8.34
C ALA A 226 19.18 19.14 -8.81
N ASP A 227 19.68 20.14 -9.52
CA ASP A 227 18.95 20.93 -10.50
C ASP A 227 18.34 20.03 -11.59
N GLY A 228 17.19 19.41 -11.27
CA GLY A 228 16.59 18.38 -12.11
C GLY A 228 15.06 18.42 -12.25
N SER A 229 14.39 19.58 -12.14
CA SER A 229 13.14 19.93 -12.85
C SER A 229 12.65 21.35 -12.51
#